data_AF-A0A1G8LU91-F1
#
_entry.id   AF-A0A1G8LU91-F1
#
_cell.length_a   1.000
_cell.length_b   1.000
_cell.length_c   1.000
_cell.angle_alpha   90.00
_cell.angle_beta   90.00
_cell.angle_gamma   90.00
#
_symmetry.space_group_name_H-M   'P 1'
#
loop_
_entity.id
_entity.type
_entity.pdbx_description
1 polymer ?
#
loop_
_entity_poly.entity_id
_entity_poly.type
_entity_poly.pdbx_seq_one_letter_code
_entity_poly.pdbx_strand_id
1 'polypeptide(L)'
;MTPRKRRELPDGTQLKWPGAEGKFALFAEVLWMGILTVAGGLLIITLPAAISASTRHLHRYLLAERSTLGQWWSDFLSALRTGWVVGLTTTALAAVLLFNLLLAGTQVLPGWQAVFAVGLVALTALALALLQSAVRWKPSTGWRQAVRDGVGSFATDPGAIVPLIVALVLTVVVTWQLPPLIVPGMGCLVFAVLVVKERERKR
;
A
#
# COMPACT_ATOMS: atom_id res chain seq x y z
N MET A 1 9.97 22.61 24.60
CA MET A 1 9.76 21.25 24.07
C MET A 1 11.08 20.51 24.15
N THR A 2 11.26 19.69 25.18
CA THR A 2 12.47 18.87 25.35
C THR A 2 12.45 17.71 24.36
N PRO A 3 13.53 17.46 23.61
CA PRO A 3 13.60 16.29 22.72
C PRO A 3 13.48 15.05 23.61
N ARG A 4 12.45 14.23 23.37
CA ARG A 4 12.22 13.00 24.11
C ARG A 4 13.45 12.11 23.88
N LYS A 5 14.25 11.90 24.93
CA LYS A 5 15.49 11.09 24.87
C LYS A 5 15.10 9.71 24.36
N ARG A 6 15.59 9.37 23.18
CA ARG A 6 15.31 8.10 22.49
C ARG A 6 15.79 6.97 23.42
N ARG A 7 14.86 6.12 23.88
CA ARG A 7 15.13 5.11 24.91
C ARG A 7 16.10 4.07 24.37
N GLU A 8 17.17 3.85 25.12
CA GLU A 8 18.19 2.84 24.82
C GLU A 8 17.68 1.48 25.29
N LEU A 9 17.79 0.47 24.43
CA LEU A 9 17.59 -0.93 24.80
C LEU A 9 18.59 -1.32 25.90
N PRO A 10 18.37 -2.42 26.65
CA PRO A 10 19.33 -2.93 27.65
C PRO A 10 20.75 -3.07 27.10
N ASP A 11 20.88 -3.29 25.79
CA ASP A 11 22.15 -3.45 25.06
C ASP A 11 22.71 -2.13 24.47
N GLY A 12 22.17 -0.97 24.87
CA GLY A 12 22.61 0.37 24.43
C GLY A 12 22.18 0.78 23.02
N THR A 13 21.52 -0.10 22.27
CA THR A 13 21.05 0.21 20.92
C THR A 13 19.77 1.04 20.94
N GLN A 14 19.72 2.05 20.06
CA GLN A 14 18.55 2.91 19.87
C GLN A 14 17.45 2.19 19.08
N LEU A 15 16.19 2.29 19.51
CA LEU A 15 15.06 1.74 18.78
C LEU A 15 14.89 2.41 17.42
N LYS A 16 14.92 1.61 16.34
CA LYS A 16 14.70 2.09 14.97
C LYS A 16 13.30 2.72 14.81
N TRP A 17 12.31 2.14 15.48
CA TRP A 17 10.90 2.53 15.41
C TRP A 17 10.37 2.79 16.82
N PRO A 18 10.63 3.99 17.39
CA PRO A 18 10.23 4.31 18.76
C PRO A 18 8.70 4.28 18.95
N GLY A 19 7.91 4.51 17.90
CA GLY A 19 6.45 4.39 17.96
C GLY A 19 5.93 2.95 17.97
N ALA A 20 6.77 1.97 17.60
CA ALA A 20 6.40 0.56 17.53
C ALA A 20 6.75 -0.24 18.80
N GLU A 21 7.11 0.43 19.90
CA GLU A 21 7.47 -0.23 21.17
C GLU A 21 6.35 -1.15 21.69
N GLY A 22 5.10 -0.69 21.60
CA GLY A 22 3.92 -1.49 21.94
C GLY A 22 3.43 -2.29 20.74
N LYS A 23 3.62 -3.62 20.74
CA LYS A 23 3.10 -4.51 19.68
C LYS A 23 1.59 -4.35 19.48
N PHE A 24 0.83 -4.23 20.58
CA PHE A 24 -0.62 -4.00 20.53
C PHE A 24 -0.99 -2.61 20.00
N ALA A 25 -0.23 -1.58 20.38
CA ALA A 25 -0.46 -0.22 19.91
C ALA A 25 -0.20 -0.12 18.39
N LEU A 26 0.88 -0.75 17.91
CA LEU A 26 1.15 -0.88 16.47
C LEU A 26 0.04 -1.65 15.76
N PHE A 27 -0.41 -2.77 16.31
CA PHE A 27 -1.51 -3.54 15.72
C PHE A 27 -2.80 -2.72 15.61
N ALA A 28 -3.16 -1.99 16.67
CA ALA A 28 -4.31 -1.09 16.66
C ALA A 28 -4.16 0.02 15.61
N GLU A 29 -2.96 0.60 15.48
CA GLU A 29 -2.68 1.63 14.48
C GLU A 29 -2.80 1.07 13.05
N VAL A 30 -2.24 -0.12 12.81
CA VAL A 30 -2.35 -0.81 11.52
C VAL A 30 -3.82 -1.11 11.19
N LEU A 31 -4.61 -1.55 12.17
CA LEU A 31 -6.04 -1.78 12.00
C LEU A 31 -6.79 -0.48 11.71
N TRP A 32 -6.47 0.60 12.42
CA TRP A 32 -7.03 1.93 12.20
C TRP A 32 -6.73 2.45 10.79
N MET A 33 -5.49 2.27 10.30
CA MET A 33 -5.13 2.57 8.91
C MET A 33 -5.89 1.70 7.92
N GLY A 34 -6.16 0.44 8.26
CA GLY A 34 -7.05 -0.44 7.49
C GLY A 34 -8.44 0.16 7.33
N ILE A 35 -9.05 0.63 8.42
CA ILE A 35 -10.38 1.29 8.41
C ILE A 35 -10.34 2.53 7.53
N LEU A 36 -9.39 3.42 7.75
CA LEU A 36 -9.25 4.66 6.99
C LEU A 36 -8.99 4.41 5.50
N THR A 37 -8.23 3.37 5.17
CA THR A 37 -7.94 3.02 3.78
C THR A 37 -9.18 2.47 3.08
N VAL A 38 -9.93 1.61 3.75
CA VAL A 38 -11.20 1.06 3.21
C VAL A 38 -12.24 2.17 3.06
N ALA A 39 -12.42 3.02 4.08
CA ALA A 39 -13.36 4.13 4.03
C ALA A 39 -12.96 5.17 2.97
N GLY A 40 -11.69 5.55 2.91
CA GLY A 40 -11.17 6.49 1.92
C GLY A 40 -11.10 5.92 0.50
N GLY A 41 -11.07 4.60 0.36
CA GLY A 41 -11.01 3.84 -0.90
C GLY A 41 -12.34 3.25 -1.36
N LEU A 42 -13.46 3.67 -0.75
CA LEU A 42 -14.82 3.21 -1.12
C LEU A 42 -15.11 3.40 -2.61
N LEU A 43 -14.65 4.52 -3.17
CA LEU A 43 -14.53 4.67 -4.60
C LEU A 43 -13.19 4.05 -5.00
N ILE A 44 -13.19 3.01 -5.84
CA ILE A 44 -11.95 2.35 -6.30
C ILE A 44 -10.94 3.37 -6.86
N ILE A 45 -11.45 4.47 -7.45
CA ILE A 45 -10.66 5.60 -7.97
C ILE A 45 -9.87 6.33 -6.87
N THR A 46 -10.34 6.37 -5.62
CA THR A 46 -9.68 7.05 -4.49
C THR A 46 -8.74 6.16 -3.70
N LEU A 47 -8.68 4.85 -4.03
CA LEU A 47 -7.80 3.88 -3.39
C LEU A 47 -6.32 4.30 -3.35
N PRO A 48 -5.71 4.86 -4.42
CA PRO A 48 -4.32 5.31 -4.37
C PRO A 48 -4.09 6.44 -3.36
N ALA A 49 -5.03 7.39 -3.30
CA ALA A 49 -4.98 8.50 -2.36
C ALA A 49 -5.11 8.00 -0.92
N ALA A 50 -6.04 7.08 -0.66
CA ALA A 50 -6.24 6.45 0.65
C ALA A 50 -4.97 5.72 1.13
N ILE A 51 -4.37 4.89 0.27
CA ILE A 51 -3.12 4.17 0.59
C ILE A 51 -1.97 5.16 0.85
N SER A 52 -1.86 6.23 0.06
CA SER A 52 -0.79 7.23 0.24
C SER A 52 -0.92 8.00 1.57
N ALA A 53 -2.15 8.35 1.97
CA ALA A 53 -2.41 9.03 3.24
C ALA A 53 -2.14 8.10 4.43
N SER A 54 -2.61 6.85 4.35
CA SER A 54 -2.42 5.85 5.40
C SER A 54 -0.95 5.45 5.59
N THR A 55 -0.20 5.25 4.50
CA THR A 55 1.25 4.96 4.59
C THR A 55 2.05 6.12 5.20
N ARG A 56 1.70 7.37 4.89
CA ARG A 56 2.33 8.57 5.49
C ARG A 56 2.01 8.69 6.97
N HIS A 57 0.75 8.48 7.35
CA HIS A 57 0.33 8.51 8.76
C HIS A 57 1.05 7.42 9.56
N LEU A 58 1.07 6.19 9.04
CA LEU A 58 1.76 5.06 9.69
C LEU A 58 3.27 5.30 9.80
N HIS A 59 3.91 5.91 8.79
CA HIS A 59 5.32 6.27 8.88
C HIS A 59 5.62 7.27 10.00
N ARG A 60 4.79 8.31 10.15
CA ARG A 60 4.90 9.26 11.27
C ARG A 60 4.69 8.59 12.61
N TYR A 61 3.69 7.71 12.71
CA TYR A 61 3.44 6.92 13.91
C TYR A 61 4.67 6.10 14.30
N LEU A 62 5.27 5.36 13.35
CA LEU A 62 6.47 4.55 13.61
C LEU A 62 7.66 5.39 14.10
N LEU A 63 7.76 6.65 13.67
CA LEU A 63 8.78 7.61 14.11
C LEU A 63 8.45 8.31 15.44
N ALA A 64 7.34 7.95 16.10
CA ALA A 64 6.80 8.61 17.30
C ALA A 64 6.50 10.11 17.09
N GLU A 65 6.19 10.50 15.86
CA GLU A 65 5.73 11.84 15.53
C GLU A 65 4.23 11.98 15.80
N ARG A 66 3.78 13.19 16.17
CA ARG A 66 2.35 13.47 16.35
C ARG A 66 1.63 13.28 15.02
N SER A 67 0.72 12.32 15.00
CA SER A 67 -0.11 12.00 13.84
C SER A 67 -1.56 12.20 14.22
N THR A 68 -2.23 13.16 13.59
CA THR A 68 -3.66 13.45 13.85
C THR A 68 -4.53 13.03 12.67
N LEU A 69 -5.80 12.76 12.94
CA LEU A 69 -6.77 12.45 11.89
C LEU A 69 -6.91 13.60 10.88
N GLY A 70 -6.82 14.85 11.34
CA GLY A 70 -6.84 16.04 10.46
C GLY A 70 -5.67 16.09 9.47
N GLN A 71 -4.48 15.63 9.88
CA GLN A 71 -3.35 15.51 8.96
C GLN A 71 -3.58 14.41 7.92
N TRP A 72 -4.12 13.25 8.33
CA TRP A 72 -4.49 12.19 7.38
C TRP A 72 -5.49 12.71 6.35
N TRP A 73 -6.50 13.47 6.78
CA TRP A 73 -7.48 14.07 5.86
C TRP A 73 -6.85 15.06 4.88
N SER A 74 -5.92 15.89 5.35
CA SER A 74 -5.18 16.82 4.50
C SER A 74 -4.30 16.11 3.47
N ASP A 75 -3.57 15.06 3.89
CA ASP A 75 -2.78 14.23 2.99
C ASP A 75 -3.67 13.53 1.96
N PHE A 76 -4.81 12.98 2.38
CA PHE A 76 -5.78 12.31 1.53
C PHE A 76 -6.34 13.25 0.46
N LEU A 77 -6.82 14.44 0.84
CA LEU A 77 -7.34 15.42 -0.12
C LEU A 77 -6.27 15.92 -1.08
N SER A 78 -5.04 16.13 -0.60
CA SER A 78 -3.92 16.54 -1.44
C SER A 78 -3.55 15.46 -2.47
N ALA A 79 -3.50 14.20 -2.03
CA ALA A 79 -3.26 13.05 -2.90
C ALA A 79 -4.39 12.86 -3.92
N LEU A 80 -5.64 13.02 -3.49
CA LEU A 80 -6.81 12.89 -4.35
C LEU A 80 -6.85 13.97 -5.42
N ARG A 81 -6.68 15.24 -5.04
CA ARG A 81 -6.74 16.39 -5.96
C ARG A 81 -5.67 16.32 -7.04
N THR A 82 -4.47 15.85 -6.68
CA THR A 82 -3.34 15.75 -7.61
C THR A 82 -3.27 14.41 -8.34
N GLY A 83 -4.06 13.42 -7.92
CA GLY A 83 -3.92 12.01 -8.31
C GLY A 83 -5.14 11.37 -8.94
N TRP A 84 -6.20 12.12 -9.21
CA TRP A 84 -7.43 11.59 -9.81
C TRP A 84 -7.15 10.84 -11.13
N VAL A 85 -6.18 11.31 -11.93
CA VAL A 85 -5.75 10.63 -13.17
C VAL A 85 -5.18 9.25 -12.85
N VAL A 86 -4.30 9.13 -11.85
CA VAL A 86 -3.72 7.83 -11.45
C VAL A 86 -4.81 6.89 -10.95
N GLY A 87 -5.74 7.39 -10.15
CA GLY A 87 -6.91 6.64 -9.70
C GLY A 87 -7.76 6.12 -10.87
N LEU A 88 -8.10 7.00 -11.81
CA LEU A 88 -8.92 6.67 -12.96
C LEU A 88 -8.21 5.69 -13.89
N THR A 89 -6.96 5.95 -14.25
CA THR A 89 -6.16 5.08 -15.12
C THR A 89 -5.97 3.70 -14.49
N THR A 90 -5.65 3.62 -13.20
CA THR A 90 -5.47 2.33 -12.53
C THR A 90 -6.79 1.55 -12.47
N THR A 91 -7.89 2.23 -12.18
CA THR A 91 -9.23 1.62 -12.17
C THR A 91 -9.60 1.10 -13.55
N ALA A 92 -9.37 1.89 -14.60
CA ALA A 92 -9.67 1.50 -15.98
C ALA A 92 -8.84 0.29 -16.43
N LEU A 93 -7.53 0.29 -16.15
CA LEU A 93 -6.65 -0.84 -16.46
C LEU A 93 -7.06 -2.10 -15.70
N ALA A 94 -7.37 -1.98 -14.40
CA ALA A 94 -7.84 -3.09 -13.59
C ALA A 94 -9.16 -3.66 -14.14
N ALA A 95 -10.11 -2.81 -14.54
CA ALA A 95 -11.37 -3.23 -15.14
C ALA A 95 -11.16 -4.00 -16.46
N VAL A 96 -10.28 -3.51 -17.34
CA VAL A 96 -9.92 -4.20 -18.59
C VAL A 96 -9.26 -5.56 -18.30
N LEU A 97 -8.32 -5.63 -17.36
CA LEU A 97 -7.65 -6.89 -17.02
C LEU A 97 -8.61 -7.90 -16.37
N LEU A 98 -9.49 -7.45 -15.47
CA LEU A 98 -10.52 -8.30 -14.87
C LEU A 98 -11.50 -8.80 -15.94
N PHE A 99 -11.93 -7.94 -16.86
CA PHE A 99 -12.78 -8.36 -17.98
C PHE A 99 -12.11 -9.43 -18.84
N ASN A 100 -10.82 -9.27 -19.16
CA ASN A 100 -10.05 -10.29 -19.88
C ASN A 100 -9.95 -11.61 -19.10
N LEU A 101 -9.74 -11.55 -17.78
CA LEU A 101 -9.69 -12.74 -16.92
C LEU A 101 -11.03 -13.46 -16.87
N LEU A 102 -12.14 -12.73 -16.75
CA LEU A 102 -13.49 -13.30 -16.78
C LEU A 102 -13.76 -13.97 -18.13
N LEU A 103 -13.40 -13.31 -19.24
CA LEU A 103 -13.57 -13.85 -20.58
C LEU A 103 -12.71 -15.10 -20.79
N ALA A 104 -11.44 -15.08 -20.40
CA ALA A 104 -10.56 -16.26 -20.45
C ALA A 104 -11.10 -17.40 -19.58
N GLY A 105 -11.72 -17.07 -18.43
CA GLY A 105 -12.36 -18.02 -17.53
C GLY A 105 -13.57 -18.74 -18.14
N THR A 106 -14.17 -18.23 -19.23
CA THR A 106 -15.24 -18.94 -19.95
C THR A 106 -14.74 -20.15 -20.75
N GLN A 107 -13.42 -20.30 -20.93
CA GLN A 107 -12.78 -21.40 -21.66
C GLN A 107 -13.19 -21.53 -23.14
N VAL A 108 -13.88 -20.53 -23.69
CA VAL A 108 -14.34 -20.52 -25.10
C VAL A 108 -13.18 -20.25 -26.07
N LEU A 109 -12.13 -19.54 -25.63
CA LEU A 109 -10.99 -19.18 -26.48
C LEU A 109 -9.96 -20.33 -26.55
N PRO A 110 -9.51 -20.74 -27.75
CA PRO A 110 -8.34 -21.60 -27.87
C PRO A 110 -7.11 -20.88 -27.32
N GLY A 111 -6.44 -21.48 -26.32
CA GLY A 111 -5.32 -20.85 -25.60
C GLY A 111 -5.71 -20.01 -24.38
N TRP A 112 -6.95 -20.13 -23.87
CA TRP A 112 -7.44 -19.37 -22.71
C TRP A 112 -6.52 -19.42 -21.48
N GLN A 113 -5.80 -20.52 -21.25
CA GLN A 113 -4.88 -20.68 -20.11
C GLN A 113 -3.75 -19.65 -20.14
N ALA A 114 -3.17 -19.40 -21.32
CA ALA A 114 -2.10 -18.42 -21.49
C ALA A 114 -2.64 -17.00 -21.26
N VAL A 115 -3.81 -16.68 -21.81
CA VAL A 115 -4.48 -15.39 -21.61
C VAL A 115 -4.79 -15.17 -20.12
N PHE A 116 -5.30 -16.20 -19.44
CA PHE A 116 -5.58 -16.15 -18.01
C PHE A 116 -4.31 -15.91 -17.18
N ALA A 117 -3.24 -16.68 -17.44
CA ALA A 117 -1.97 -16.54 -16.74
C ALA A 117 -1.35 -15.14 -16.93
N VAL A 118 -1.30 -14.66 -18.18
CA VAL A 118 -0.78 -13.33 -18.50
C VAL A 118 -1.64 -12.23 -17.86
N GLY A 119 -2.96 -12.36 -17.91
CA GLY A 119 -3.90 -11.44 -17.28
C GLY A 119 -3.69 -11.36 -15.76
N LEU A 120 -3.45 -12.50 -15.10
CA LEU A 120 -3.22 -12.55 -13.66
C LEU A 120 -1.88 -11.91 -13.29
N VAL A 121 -0.82 -12.19 -14.07
CA VAL A 121 0.49 -11.56 -13.90
C VAL A 121 0.39 -10.04 -14.09
N ALA A 122 -0.30 -9.59 -15.14
CA ALA A 122 -0.49 -8.16 -15.41
C ALA A 122 -1.30 -7.46 -14.32
N LEU A 123 -2.36 -8.09 -13.80
CA LEU A 123 -3.17 -7.54 -12.71
C LEU A 123 -2.36 -7.45 -11.41
N THR A 124 -1.56 -8.48 -11.12
CA THR A 124 -0.65 -8.49 -9.97
C THR A 124 0.39 -7.38 -10.10
N ALA A 125 1.03 -7.26 -11.26
CA ALA A 125 2.02 -6.21 -11.53
C ALA A 125 1.41 -4.80 -11.39
N LEU A 126 0.18 -4.60 -11.88
CA LEU A 126 -0.56 -3.34 -11.72
C LEU A 126 -0.81 -3.01 -10.24
N ALA A 127 -1.27 -3.99 -9.45
CA ALA A 127 -1.52 -3.82 -8.02
C ALA A 127 -0.23 -3.47 -7.26
N LEU A 128 0.87 -4.18 -7.52
CA LEU A 128 2.16 -3.89 -6.91
C LEU A 128 2.67 -2.50 -7.30
N ALA A 129 2.59 -2.13 -8.58
CA ALA A 129 2.98 -0.81 -9.06
C ALA A 129 2.17 0.29 -8.37
N LEU A 130 0.87 0.09 -8.18
CA LEU A 130 0.03 1.02 -7.43
C LEU A 130 0.49 1.17 -5.98
N LEU A 131 0.74 0.05 -5.28
CA LEU A 131 1.20 0.06 -3.88
C LEU A 131 2.54 0.81 -3.75
N GLN A 132 3.52 0.49 -4.58
CA GLN A 132 4.84 1.13 -4.57
C GLN A 132 4.75 2.62 -4.93
N SER A 133 3.87 2.99 -5.87
CA SER A 133 3.64 4.39 -6.22
C SER A 133 3.00 5.16 -5.06
N ALA A 134 1.96 4.60 -4.44
CA ALA A 134 1.22 5.23 -3.36
C ALA A 134 2.09 5.44 -2.11
N VAL A 135 2.90 4.46 -1.71
CA VAL A 135 3.81 4.61 -0.54
C VAL A 135 4.91 5.65 -0.80
N ARG A 136 5.25 5.91 -2.06
CA ARG A 136 6.29 6.89 -2.46
C ARG A 136 5.74 8.29 -2.69
N TRP A 137 4.43 8.43 -2.79
CA TRP A 137 3.81 9.72 -3.03
C TRP A 137 4.15 10.74 -1.94
N LYS A 138 4.53 11.94 -2.39
CA LYS A 138 4.73 13.11 -1.55
C LYS A 138 4.08 14.32 -2.25
N PRO A 139 3.47 15.25 -1.48
CA PRO A 139 2.92 16.48 -2.04
C PRO A 139 3.94 17.29 -2.85
N SER A 140 5.23 17.26 -2.47
CA SER A 140 6.30 18.04 -3.11
C SER A 140 6.75 17.49 -4.47
N THR A 141 6.67 16.18 -4.69
CA THR A 141 7.12 15.52 -5.93
C THR A 141 5.96 15.15 -6.85
N GLY A 142 4.76 15.05 -6.29
CA GLY A 142 3.55 14.69 -7.01
C GLY A 142 3.51 13.22 -7.47
N TRP A 143 2.44 12.88 -8.19
CA TRP A 143 2.15 11.51 -8.62
C TRP A 143 3.03 11.01 -9.75
N ARG A 144 3.40 11.86 -10.71
CA ARG A 144 4.21 11.44 -11.86
C ARG A 144 5.54 10.84 -11.42
N GLN A 145 6.22 11.52 -10.49
CA GLN A 145 7.47 11.01 -9.91
C GLN A 145 7.22 9.77 -9.05
N ALA A 146 6.17 9.77 -8.24
CA ALA A 146 5.82 8.62 -7.40
C ALA A 146 5.58 7.34 -8.23
N VAL A 147 4.89 7.45 -9.36
CA VAL A 147 4.65 6.33 -10.28
C VAL A 147 5.94 5.85 -10.92
N ARG A 148 6.77 6.78 -11.42
CA ARG A 148 8.06 6.43 -12.02
C ARG A 148 8.98 5.72 -11.02
N ASP A 149 9.11 6.27 -9.83
CA ASP A 149 9.99 5.75 -8.78
C ASP A 149 9.42 4.45 -8.18
N GLY A 150 8.08 4.29 -8.17
CA GLY A 150 7.39 3.06 -7.79
C GLY A 150 7.62 1.93 -8.77
N VAL A 151 7.41 2.17 -10.07
CA VAL A 151 7.66 1.15 -11.11
C VAL A 151 9.15 0.82 -11.21
N GLY A 152 10.02 1.83 -11.13
CA GLY A 152 11.47 1.63 -11.17
C GLY A 152 12.00 0.80 -9.99
N SER A 153 11.31 0.80 -8.85
CA SER A 153 11.75 0.05 -7.65
C SER A 153 11.86 -1.46 -7.88
N PHE A 154 11.03 -2.03 -8.77
CA PHE A 154 11.05 -3.46 -9.05
C PHE A 154 12.32 -3.92 -9.77
N ALA A 155 12.95 -3.03 -10.54
CA ALA A 155 14.23 -3.30 -11.19
C ALA A 155 15.41 -3.19 -10.20
N THR A 156 15.31 -2.31 -9.20
CA THR A 156 16.39 -2.05 -8.24
C THR A 156 16.40 -3.00 -7.05
N ASP A 157 15.24 -3.48 -6.60
CA ASP A 157 15.12 -4.47 -5.52
C ASP A 157 14.05 -5.52 -5.85
N PRO A 158 14.35 -6.52 -6.69
CA PRO A 158 13.41 -7.61 -6.96
C PRO A 158 13.08 -8.44 -5.71
N GLY A 159 13.94 -8.40 -4.68
CA GLY A 159 13.71 -9.06 -3.39
C GLY A 159 12.59 -8.42 -2.56
N ALA A 160 12.13 -7.23 -2.94
CA ALA A 160 10.96 -6.57 -2.38
C ALA A 160 9.62 -7.14 -2.90
N ILE A 161 9.63 -7.81 -4.06
CA ILE A 161 8.39 -8.25 -4.74
C ILE A 161 7.70 -9.38 -3.98
N VAL A 162 8.45 -10.39 -3.57
CA VAL A 162 7.92 -11.59 -2.91
C VAL A 162 7.06 -11.27 -1.68
N PRO A 163 7.52 -10.50 -0.68
CA PRO A 163 6.69 -10.19 0.48
C PRO A 163 5.45 -9.36 0.14
N LEU A 164 5.51 -8.51 -0.90
CA LEU A 164 4.34 -7.76 -1.36
C LEU A 164 3.31 -8.66 -2.05
N ILE A 165 3.76 -9.62 -2.88
CA ILE A 165 2.86 -10.63 -3.48
C ILE A 165 2.22 -11.46 -2.38
N VAL A 166 2.99 -11.94 -1.41
CA VAL A 166 2.45 -12.72 -0.28
C VAL A 166 1.41 -11.92 0.49
N ALA A 167 1.70 -10.66 0.85
CA ALA A 167 0.75 -9.80 1.53
C ALA A 167 -0.53 -9.56 0.69
N LEU A 168 -0.37 -9.29 -0.61
CA LEU A 168 -1.49 -9.07 -1.52
C LEU A 168 -2.37 -10.32 -1.65
N VAL A 169 -1.78 -11.48 -1.92
CA VAL A 169 -2.49 -12.76 -2.06
C VAL A 169 -3.20 -13.11 -0.76
N LEU A 170 -2.53 -13.00 0.39
CA LEU A 170 -3.16 -13.27 1.68
C LEU A 170 -4.35 -12.33 1.90
N THR A 171 -4.20 -11.02 1.65
CA THR A 171 -5.31 -10.07 1.75
C THR A 171 -6.47 -10.47 0.84
N VAL A 172 -6.23 -10.81 -0.42
CA VAL A 172 -7.29 -11.26 -1.33
C VAL A 172 -7.97 -12.53 -0.84
N VAL A 173 -7.20 -13.55 -0.45
CA VAL A 173 -7.74 -14.84 0.01
C VAL A 173 -8.56 -14.68 1.29
N VAL A 174 -8.07 -13.95 2.29
CA VAL A 174 -8.80 -13.81 3.57
C VAL A 174 -10.06 -12.96 3.41
N THR A 175 -10.00 -11.91 2.58
CA THR A 175 -11.19 -11.07 2.30
C THR A 175 -12.24 -11.80 1.49
N TRP A 176 -11.82 -12.70 0.60
CA TRP A 176 -12.72 -13.57 -0.14
C TRP A 176 -13.45 -14.54 0.78
N GLN A 177 -12.73 -15.14 1.74
CA GLN A 177 -13.31 -16.09 2.71
C GLN A 177 -14.22 -15.38 3.72
N LEU A 178 -13.81 -14.20 4.19
CA LEU A 178 -14.53 -13.42 5.19
C LEU A 178 -14.43 -11.93 4.83
N PRO A 179 -15.45 -11.36 4.16
CA PRO A 179 -15.44 -9.97 3.73
C PRO A 179 -15.06 -8.93 4.82
N PRO A 180 -15.45 -9.10 6.10
CA PRO A 180 -15.01 -8.19 7.17
C PRO A 180 -13.48 -8.08 7.36
N LEU A 181 -12.70 -9.08 6.91
CA LEU A 181 -11.24 -9.06 6.99
C LEU A 181 -10.57 -8.07 6.02
N ILE A 182 -11.33 -7.33 5.23
CA ILE A 182 -10.75 -6.30 4.33
C ILE A 182 -10.07 -5.19 5.11
N VAL A 183 -10.59 -4.86 6.29
CA VAL A 183 -10.00 -3.87 7.19
C VAL A 183 -8.60 -4.30 7.65
N PRO A 184 -8.41 -5.44 8.36
CA PRO A 184 -7.08 -5.89 8.76
C PRO A 184 -6.19 -6.22 7.57
N GLY A 185 -6.72 -6.80 6.50
CA GLY A 185 -5.96 -7.13 5.28
C GLY A 185 -5.36 -5.89 4.62
N MET A 186 -6.15 -4.81 4.47
CA MET A 186 -5.66 -3.54 3.93
C MET A 186 -4.66 -2.86 4.86
N GLY A 187 -4.90 -2.88 6.18
CA GLY A 187 -3.95 -2.37 7.17
C GLY A 187 -2.58 -3.07 7.06
N CYS A 188 -2.58 -4.41 7.02
CA CYS A 188 -1.38 -5.21 6.83
C CYS A 188 -0.69 -4.92 5.50
N LEU A 189 -1.43 -4.72 4.41
CA LEU A 189 -0.89 -4.38 3.10
C LEU A 189 -0.19 -3.01 3.12
N VAL A 190 -0.81 -2.01 3.74
CA VAL A 190 -0.25 -0.65 3.95
C VAL A 190 1.03 -0.72 4.80
N PHE A 191 1.03 -1.54 5.84
CA PHE A 191 2.22 -1.74 6.67
C PHE A 191 3.34 -2.46 5.90
N ALA A 192 3.01 -3.54 5.17
CA ALA A 192 3.97 -4.32 4.40
C ALA A 192 4.68 -3.46 3.35
N VAL A 193 3.93 -2.67 2.57
CA VAL A 193 4.51 -1.78 1.55
C VAL A 193 5.41 -0.72 2.16
N LEU A 194 5.06 -0.19 3.33
CA LEU A 194 5.89 0.76 4.06
C LEU A 194 7.20 0.13 4.53
N VAL A 195 7.14 -1.07 5.12
CA VAL A 195 8.32 -1.79 5.61
C VAL A 195 9.26 -2.15 4.45
N VAL A 196 8.71 -2.59 3.32
CA VAL A 196 9.46 -2.91 2.10
C VAL A 196 10.19 -1.68 1.57
N LYS A 197 9.51 -0.54 1.43
CA LYS A 197 10.14 0.73 1.05
C LYS A 197 11.28 1.15 1.99
N GLU A 198 11.09 0.99 3.30
CA GLU A 198 12.12 1.36 4.29
C GLU A 198 13.30 0.37 4.34
N ARG A 199 13.12 -0.84 3.82
CA ARG A 199 14.20 -1.81 3.59
C ARG A 199 15.03 -1.43 2.36
N GLU A 200 14.35 -1.07 1.26
CA GLU A 200 14.99 -0.65 0.00
C GLU A 200 15.92 0.55 0.19
N ARG A 201 15.48 1.58 0.92
CA ARG A 201 16.27 2.82 1.17
C ARG A 201 17.63 2.57 1.84
N LYS A 202 17.82 1.42 2.48
CA LYS A 202 19.02 1.09 3.25
C LYS A 202 20.09 0.36 2.44
N ARG A 203 19.76 -0.14 1.26
CA ARG A 203 20.71 -0.80 0.35
C ARG A 203 21.30 0.24 -0.59
#